data_AF-A0A635R8E8-F1
#
_entry.id   AF-A0A635R8E8-F1
#
_cell.length_a   1.000
_cell.length_b   1.000
_cell.length_c   1.000
_cell.angle_alpha   90.00
_cell.angle_beta   90.00
_cell.angle_gamma   90.00
#
_symmetry.space_group_name_H-M   'P 1'
#
loop_
_entity.id
_entity.type
_entity.pdbx_description
1 polymer ?
#
loop_
_entity_poly.entity_id
_entity_poly.type
_entity_poly.pdbx_seq_one_letter_code
_entity_poly.pdbx_strand_id
1 'polypeptide(L)'
;MSFGRLQNIANVHIAQAAGLPAIEYVPIITVRGTVISVFKTLSIIHASNFAQDLTTITHLTVMIPLSQQRVLTSSADGDLSVKILMRTMNKKTVAKLDYRGIVVNNHDPDMESPTMFLGESDQKALAVVTLELMDESMWFLRCRQVGGIYHETDGLSVVRALLADTLPTGDAPEGQLVGVEYEEEEQQPYRDILIPDSESFLSVFDYLQNRYGVYSQGLGVFLYKHRWYIFQPWDSKKFSSAKNKLVIINLPKEKAAYLNKTCHIDGDVIYLICGGDVHTFEDKDSLALNQGTGYRVGSIRALDGRASSFSSGDVSATTSDTFVSAADPTQYPGGVVNAPIDPNQHFSDTDKPQRSKLAAAKGTLTATTWNASTYGLLRPGMAVKYIYANNYGVYTRYGTLVAEVFQGAIDGGSAASPRFNTISQLTLWLTNENFTSTT
;
A
#
# COMPACT_ATOMS: atom_id res chain seq x y z
N MET A 1 -5.82 -30.41 -18.53
CA MET A 1 -5.52 -29.55 -19.71
C MET A 1 -5.31 -28.08 -19.32
N SER A 2 -6.13 -27.49 -18.44
CA SER A 2 -6.02 -26.08 -17.99
C SER A 2 -4.66 -25.71 -17.38
N PHE A 3 -4.15 -26.50 -16.44
CA PHE A 3 -2.83 -26.27 -15.82
C PHE A 3 -1.66 -26.34 -16.83
N GLY A 4 -1.79 -27.15 -17.88
CA GLY A 4 -0.80 -27.21 -18.96
C GLY A 4 -0.78 -25.91 -19.78
N ARG A 5 -1.96 -25.35 -20.07
CA ARG A 5 -2.07 -24.05 -20.75
C ARG A 5 -1.47 -22.91 -19.93
N LEU A 6 -1.81 -22.85 -18.63
CA LEU A 6 -1.22 -21.85 -17.74
C LEU A 6 0.30 -21.99 -17.67
N GLN A 7 0.82 -23.23 -17.62
CA GLN A 7 2.25 -23.48 -17.65
C GLN A 7 2.91 -22.95 -18.93
N ASN A 8 2.27 -23.13 -20.09
CA ASN A 8 2.81 -22.64 -21.35
C ASN A 8 2.89 -21.10 -21.37
N ILE A 9 1.86 -20.42 -20.86
CA ILE A 9 1.86 -18.96 -20.70
C ILE A 9 3.00 -18.54 -19.75
N ALA A 10 3.13 -19.21 -18.61
CA ALA A 10 4.19 -18.91 -17.65
C ALA A 10 5.59 -19.15 -18.24
N ASN A 11 5.79 -20.22 -19.02
CA ASN A 11 7.09 -20.58 -19.58
C ASN A 11 7.65 -19.51 -20.53
N VAL A 12 6.80 -18.82 -21.29
CA VAL A 12 7.21 -17.69 -22.14
C VAL A 12 7.86 -16.59 -21.30
N HIS A 13 7.21 -16.22 -20.19
CA HIS A 13 7.71 -15.19 -19.30
C HIS A 13 8.87 -15.67 -18.42
N ILE A 14 8.90 -16.95 -18.01
CA ILE A 14 10.04 -17.55 -17.29
C ILE A 14 11.30 -17.50 -18.16
N ALA A 15 11.19 -17.77 -19.47
CA ALA A 15 12.32 -17.73 -20.39
C ALA A 15 12.92 -16.32 -20.54
N GLN A 16 12.07 -15.29 -20.43
CA GLN A 16 12.46 -13.88 -20.50
C GLN A 16 12.75 -13.26 -19.12
N ALA A 17 12.45 -13.99 -18.05
CA ALA A 17 12.63 -13.50 -16.69
C ALA A 17 14.11 -13.26 -16.41
N ALA A 18 14.40 -12.14 -15.77
CA ALA A 18 15.72 -11.82 -15.27
C ALA A 18 15.86 -12.33 -13.83
N GLY A 19 17.05 -12.83 -13.49
CA GLY A 19 17.39 -13.02 -12.09
C GLY A 19 17.65 -11.64 -11.48
N LEU A 20 16.96 -11.31 -10.39
CA LEU A 20 17.19 -10.05 -9.69
C LEU A 20 18.58 -10.11 -9.01
N PRO A 21 19.35 -9.00 -9.03
CA PRO A 21 20.69 -9.00 -8.45
C PRO A 21 20.60 -9.27 -6.94
N ALA A 22 21.55 -10.02 -6.39
CA ALA A 22 21.64 -10.17 -4.94
C ALA A 22 21.99 -8.81 -4.31
N ILE A 23 21.13 -8.37 -3.39
CA ILE A 23 21.26 -7.11 -2.66
C ILE A 23 21.68 -7.40 -1.22
N GLU A 24 22.71 -6.70 -0.78
CA GLU A 24 23.13 -6.62 0.62
C GLU A 24 22.54 -5.35 1.25
N TYR A 25 21.96 -5.49 2.44
CA TYR A 25 21.42 -4.39 3.23
C TYR A 25 22.41 -4.00 4.32
N VAL A 26 23.04 -2.83 4.18
CA VAL A 26 24.04 -2.32 5.12
C VAL A 26 23.47 -1.12 5.88
N PRO A 27 23.01 -1.31 7.13
CA PRO A 27 22.49 -0.23 7.95
C PRO A 27 23.63 0.54 8.63
N ILE A 28 23.47 1.87 8.66
CA ILE A 28 24.26 2.79 9.47
C ILE A 28 23.30 3.31 10.53
N ILE A 29 23.47 2.87 11.77
CA ILE A 29 22.60 3.18 12.88
C ILE A 29 23.27 4.27 13.71
N THR A 30 22.54 5.36 13.96
CA THR A 30 23.02 6.49 14.78
C THR A 30 22.03 6.77 15.89
N VAL A 31 22.52 6.77 17.13
CA VAL A 31 21.76 7.10 18.33
C VAL A 31 22.41 8.29 19.02
N ARG A 32 21.69 9.41 19.17
CA ARG A 32 22.22 10.64 19.81
C ARG A 32 23.59 11.07 19.25
N GLY A 33 23.75 10.98 17.93
CA GLY A 33 25.00 11.30 17.22
C GLY A 33 26.11 10.24 17.31
N THR A 34 25.92 9.15 18.05
CA THR A 34 26.88 8.04 18.14
C THR A 34 26.53 6.94 17.14
N VAL A 35 27.51 6.54 16.32
CA VAL A 35 27.33 5.47 15.33
C VAL A 35 27.53 4.10 16.00
N ILE A 36 26.55 3.22 15.83
CA ILE A 36 26.58 1.84 16.31
C ILE A 36 27.20 0.95 15.22
N SER A 37 28.16 0.09 15.59
CA SER A 37 28.74 -0.88 14.68
C SER A 37 27.80 -2.08 14.51
N VAL A 38 27.38 -2.30 13.27
CA VAL A 38 26.56 -3.45 12.91
C VAL A 38 27.46 -4.56 12.38
N PHE A 39 27.41 -5.73 13.02
CA PHE A 39 28.13 -6.91 12.58
C PHE A 39 27.48 -7.52 11.34
N LYS A 40 26.15 -7.69 11.38
CA LYS A 40 25.38 -8.27 10.29
C LYS A 40 23.90 -7.91 10.36
N THR A 41 23.28 -7.67 9.20
CA THR A 41 21.82 -7.60 9.07
C THR A 41 21.25 -8.99 8.94
N LEU A 42 20.38 -9.41 9.87
CA LEU A 42 19.76 -10.74 9.88
C LEU A 42 18.50 -10.79 9.01
N SER A 43 17.66 -9.77 9.12
CA SER A 43 16.46 -9.66 8.32
C SER A 43 16.02 -8.22 8.15
N ILE A 44 15.33 -7.96 7.04
CA ILE A 44 14.62 -6.72 6.76
C ILE A 44 13.22 -7.08 6.27
N ILE A 45 12.21 -6.44 6.84
CA ILE A 45 10.81 -6.60 6.45
C ILE A 45 10.27 -5.21 6.13
N HIS A 46 9.79 -5.00 4.91
CA HIS A 46 9.07 -3.80 4.52
C HIS A 46 7.58 -4.14 4.40
N ALA A 47 6.77 -3.65 5.34
CA ALA A 47 5.33 -3.79 5.31
C ALA A 47 4.70 -2.51 4.75
N SER A 48 4.05 -2.62 3.59
CA SER A 48 3.39 -1.51 2.91
C SER A 48 1.94 -1.87 2.64
N ASN A 49 1.01 -1.29 3.40
CA ASN A 49 -0.41 -1.34 3.08
C ASN A 49 -0.82 -0.06 2.35
N PHE A 50 -0.81 -0.10 1.02
CA PHE A 50 -1.00 1.09 0.19
C PHE A 50 -2.38 1.74 0.35
N ALA A 51 -3.40 0.99 0.74
CA ALA A 51 -4.77 1.51 0.84
C ALA A 51 -5.16 2.02 2.22
N GLN A 52 -4.46 1.59 3.29
CA GLN A 52 -4.85 1.93 4.67
C GLN A 52 -3.76 2.71 5.42
N ASP A 53 -2.49 2.48 5.10
CA ASP A 53 -1.39 3.21 5.71
C ASP A 53 -0.96 4.38 4.79
N LEU A 54 -0.20 5.32 5.34
CA LEU A 54 0.36 6.45 4.59
C LEU A 54 1.83 6.24 4.17
N THR A 55 2.50 5.21 4.71
CA THR A 55 3.92 4.93 4.44
C THR A 55 4.25 3.48 4.72
N THR A 56 5.40 3.03 4.22
CA THR A 56 5.99 1.73 4.58
C THR A 56 6.53 1.76 6.01
N ILE A 57 6.19 0.73 6.79
CA ILE A 57 6.85 0.41 8.07
C ILE A 57 7.92 -0.64 7.80
N THR A 58 9.12 -0.43 8.33
CA THR A 58 10.27 -1.31 8.11
C THR A 58 10.74 -1.91 9.42
N HIS A 59 10.71 -3.24 9.53
CA HIS A 59 11.36 -3.95 10.64
C HIS A 59 12.76 -4.39 10.22
N LEU A 60 13.76 -3.92 10.95
CA LEU A 60 15.16 -4.24 10.70
C LEU A 60 15.73 -5.02 11.88
N THR A 61 16.19 -6.24 11.64
CA THR A 61 16.83 -7.07 12.66
C THR A 61 18.33 -7.15 12.39
N VAL A 62 19.12 -6.69 13.35
CA VAL A 62 20.58 -6.59 13.23
C VAL A 62 21.28 -7.28 14.39
N MET A 63 22.49 -7.73 14.11
CA MET A 63 23.43 -8.26 15.09
C MET A 63 24.48 -7.19 15.39
N ILE A 64 24.61 -6.81 16.66
CA ILE A 64 25.51 -5.76 17.15
C ILE A 64 26.36 -6.28 18.32
N PRO A 65 27.50 -5.66 18.65
CA PRO A 65 28.23 -5.98 19.87
C PRO A 65 27.36 -5.74 21.12
N LEU A 66 27.43 -6.64 22.10
CA LEU A 66 26.66 -6.54 23.34
C LEU A 66 26.94 -5.22 24.09
N SER A 67 28.19 -4.76 24.10
CA SER A 67 28.59 -3.45 24.64
C SER A 67 27.80 -2.26 24.07
N GLN A 68 27.35 -2.35 22.81
CA GLN A 68 26.60 -1.29 22.13
C GLN A 68 25.10 -1.51 22.17
N GLN A 69 24.63 -2.70 22.54
CA GLN A 69 23.20 -2.95 22.76
C GLN A 69 22.64 -1.99 23.80
N ARG A 70 23.40 -1.72 24.87
CA ARG A 70 22.96 -0.77 25.92
C ARG A 70 22.66 0.61 25.38
N VAL A 71 23.56 1.16 24.56
CA VAL A 71 23.39 2.49 23.95
C VAL A 71 22.15 2.51 23.04
N LEU A 72 21.89 1.39 22.36
CA LEU A 72 20.75 1.27 21.47
C LEU A 72 19.43 1.06 22.23
N THR A 73 19.36 0.33 23.34
CA THR A 73 18.08 0.08 24.04
C THR A 73 17.73 1.19 25.03
N SER A 74 18.62 1.50 25.98
CA SER A 74 18.32 2.41 27.09
C SER A 74 18.46 3.89 26.73
N SER A 75 19.17 4.22 25.65
CA SER A 75 19.49 5.61 25.27
C SER A 75 18.91 6.05 23.92
N ALA A 76 18.17 5.20 23.22
CA ALA A 76 17.62 5.53 21.90
C ALA A 76 16.29 6.29 21.91
N ASP A 77 15.72 6.57 23.08
CA ASP A 77 14.46 7.30 23.20
C ASP A 77 14.50 8.62 22.43
N GLY A 78 13.64 8.72 21.41
CA GLY A 78 13.38 9.92 20.62
C GLY A 78 14.44 10.27 19.56
N ASP A 79 15.59 9.59 19.50
CA ASP A 79 16.69 9.96 18.59
C ASP A 79 17.46 8.76 18.02
N LEU A 80 16.71 7.89 17.34
CA LEU A 80 17.25 6.82 16.51
C LEU A 80 17.08 7.18 15.03
N SER A 81 18.21 7.31 14.33
CA SER A 81 18.25 7.46 12.87
C SER A 81 19.00 6.29 12.25
N VAL A 82 18.46 5.77 11.16
CA VAL A 82 19.01 4.61 10.45
C VAL A 82 19.07 4.91 8.97
N LYS A 83 20.26 4.76 8.39
CA LYS A 83 20.45 4.83 6.94
C LYS A 83 20.73 3.44 6.39
N ILE A 84 19.86 2.91 5.56
CA ILE A 84 20.05 1.61 4.93
C ILE A 84 20.62 1.81 3.52
N LEU A 85 21.83 1.28 3.31
CA LEU A 85 22.47 1.23 2.00
C LEU A 85 22.16 -0.11 1.35
N MET A 86 21.48 -0.08 0.21
CA MET A 86 21.29 -1.27 -0.63
C MET A 86 22.48 -1.39 -1.58
N ARG A 87 23.30 -2.44 -1.44
CA ARG A 87 24.50 -2.66 -2.25
C ARG A 87 24.38 -3.92 -3.08
N THR A 88 24.89 -3.88 -4.31
CA THR A 88 25.09 -5.12 -5.07
C THR A 88 26.27 -5.91 -4.52
N MET A 89 26.41 -7.16 -4.92
CA MET A 89 27.59 -7.99 -4.62
C MET A 89 28.94 -7.32 -4.99
N ASN A 90 28.94 -6.41 -5.98
CA ASN A 90 30.12 -5.65 -6.38
C ASN A 90 30.35 -4.39 -5.52
N LYS A 91 29.68 -4.30 -4.36
CA LYS A 91 29.71 -3.17 -3.41
C LYS A 91 29.25 -1.82 -3.99
N LYS A 92 28.61 -1.82 -5.16
CA LYS A 92 28.00 -0.61 -5.73
C LYS A 92 26.70 -0.30 -4.97
N THR A 93 26.59 0.91 -4.45
CA THR A 93 25.36 1.37 -3.81
C THR A 93 24.29 1.63 -4.87
N VAL A 94 23.14 0.97 -4.73
CA VAL A 94 21.99 1.05 -5.63
C VAL A 94 20.95 2.03 -5.10
N ALA A 95 20.74 2.04 -3.78
CA ALA A 95 19.81 2.94 -3.12
C ALA A 95 20.30 3.27 -1.70
N LYS A 96 19.87 4.44 -1.23
CA LYS A 96 20.02 4.91 0.16
C LYS A 96 18.62 5.18 0.67
N LEU A 97 18.30 4.67 1.85
CA LEU A 97 16.99 4.84 2.47
C LEU A 97 17.23 5.40 3.87
N ASP A 98 16.70 6.60 4.12
CA ASP A 98 16.84 7.32 5.37
C ASP A 98 15.58 7.10 6.24
N TYR A 99 15.78 6.60 7.46
CA TYR A 99 14.71 6.23 8.37
C TYR A 99 14.91 6.83 9.76
N ARG A 100 13.78 7.03 10.45
CA ARG A 100 13.73 7.20 11.91
C ARG A 100 12.87 6.12 12.52
N GLY A 101 13.09 5.81 13.79
CA GLY A 101 12.35 4.72 14.39
C GLY A 101 12.54 4.56 15.88
N ILE A 102 12.13 3.39 16.35
CA ILE A 102 12.21 2.98 17.74
C ILE A 102 12.77 1.57 17.83
N VAL A 103 13.27 1.21 19.01
CA VAL A 103 13.68 -0.15 19.32
C VAL A 103 12.46 -0.93 19.79
N VAL A 104 12.15 -2.04 19.14
CA VAL A 104 10.98 -2.88 19.48
C VAL A 104 11.27 -3.71 20.73
N ASN A 105 12.48 -4.28 20.80
CA ASN A 105 12.93 -5.10 21.93
C ASN A 105 13.66 -4.23 22.96
N ASN A 106 12.94 -3.29 23.58
CA ASN A 106 13.51 -2.45 24.63
C ASN A 106 13.57 -3.23 25.95
N HIS A 107 14.52 -4.15 26.05
CA HIS A 107 14.90 -4.76 27.32
C HIS A 107 16.02 -3.93 27.94
N ASP A 108 15.88 -3.64 29.23
CA ASP A 108 16.96 -3.03 30.02
C ASP A 108 17.82 -4.15 30.63
N PRO A 109 18.98 -4.47 30.03
CA PRO A 109 19.84 -5.52 30.55
C PRO A 109 20.36 -5.20 31.96
N ASP A 110 20.42 -3.92 32.35
CA ASP A 110 20.91 -3.52 33.68
C ASP A 110 19.88 -3.84 34.78
N MET A 111 18.59 -3.83 34.44
CA MET A 111 17.53 -4.25 35.35
C MET A 111 17.27 -5.77 35.32
N GLU A 112 17.33 -6.40 34.15
CA GLU A 112 16.91 -7.79 33.98
C GLU A 112 18.00 -8.81 34.33
N SER A 113 19.27 -8.47 34.18
CA SER A 113 20.38 -9.40 34.44
C SER A 113 21.69 -8.67 34.81
N PRO A 114 21.74 -8.01 35.98
CA PRO A 114 22.94 -7.32 36.43
C PRO A 114 24.09 -8.33 36.65
N THR A 115 25.23 -8.13 35.99
CA THR A 115 26.42 -8.95 36.18
C THR A 115 27.62 -8.11 36.60
N MET A 116 28.50 -8.68 37.43
CA MET A 116 29.71 -8.00 37.92
C MET A 116 30.89 -8.01 36.91
N PHE A 117 30.72 -8.63 35.74
CA PHE A 117 31.78 -8.82 34.72
C PHE A 117 31.52 -8.06 33.42
N LEU A 118 30.90 -6.88 33.53
CA LEU A 118 30.52 -5.98 32.44
C LEU A 118 31.65 -5.66 31.43
N GLY A 119 32.92 -5.62 31.86
CA GLY A 119 34.03 -5.17 31.02
C GLY A 119 34.64 -6.20 30.05
N GLU A 120 34.66 -7.49 30.41
CA GLU A 120 35.45 -8.50 29.69
C GLU A 120 34.62 -9.43 28.81
N SER A 121 33.33 -9.64 29.13
CA SER A 121 32.43 -10.48 28.34
C SER A 121 31.76 -9.73 27.17
N ASP A 122 31.60 -8.41 27.29
CA ASP A 122 30.80 -7.58 26.37
C ASP A 122 31.46 -7.31 25.01
N GLN A 123 32.79 -7.45 24.91
CA GLN A 123 33.51 -7.22 23.65
C GLN A 123 33.42 -8.40 22.67
N LYS A 124 33.08 -9.60 23.14
CA LYS A 124 32.96 -10.81 22.30
C LYS A 124 31.52 -11.30 22.12
N ALA A 125 30.62 -10.89 23.01
CA ALA A 125 29.21 -11.24 22.91
C ALA A 125 28.51 -10.40 21.84
N LEU A 126 27.60 -11.03 21.11
CA LEU A 126 26.76 -10.40 20.09
C LEU A 126 25.31 -10.41 20.57
N ALA A 127 24.63 -9.30 20.35
CA ALA A 127 23.23 -9.10 20.64
C ALA A 127 22.43 -8.98 19.35
N VAL A 128 21.19 -9.46 19.37
CA VAL A 128 20.24 -9.29 18.29
C VAL A 128 19.21 -8.24 18.69
N VAL A 129 19.07 -7.20 17.88
CA VAL A 129 18.09 -6.15 18.11
C VAL A 129 17.20 -5.96 16.89
N THR A 130 15.91 -5.77 17.15
CA THR A 130 14.89 -5.44 16.15
C THR A 130 14.49 -3.98 16.30
N LEU A 131 14.56 -3.25 15.19
CA LEU A 131 14.16 -1.86 15.06
C LEU A 131 12.88 -1.78 14.23
N GLU A 132 11.98 -0.89 14.61
CA GLU A 132 10.85 -0.47 13.78
C GLU A 132 11.13 0.93 13.24
N LEU A 133 11.14 1.04 11.92
CA LEU A 133 11.64 2.17 11.17
C LEU A 133 10.56 2.70 10.24
N MET A 134 10.52 4.01 10.07
CA MET A 134 9.62 4.75 9.20
C MET A 134 10.40 5.80 8.41
N ASP A 135 9.95 6.15 7.21
CA ASP A 135 10.56 7.21 6.40
C ASP A 135 10.73 8.49 7.24
N GLU A 136 11.91 9.10 7.19
CA GLU A 136 12.22 10.29 8.00
C GLU A 136 11.23 11.44 7.73
N SER A 137 10.77 11.59 6.49
CA SER A 137 9.80 12.62 6.11
C SER A 137 8.47 12.38 6.82
N MET A 138 8.03 11.12 6.92
CA MET A 138 6.77 10.76 7.55
C MET A 138 6.81 10.89 9.08
N TRP A 139 7.97 10.63 9.68
CA TRP A 139 8.15 10.69 11.13
C TRP A 139 7.71 12.05 11.72
N PHE A 140 8.06 13.14 11.05
CA PHE A 140 7.68 14.49 11.46
C PHE A 140 6.24 14.84 11.06
N LEU A 141 5.77 14.38 9.90
CA LEU A 141 4.42 14.67 9.42
C LEU A 141 3.32 14.06 10.32
N ARG A 142 3.59 12.93 10.98
CA ARG A 142 2.63 12.31 11.92
C ARG A 142 2.24 13.22 13.09
N CYS A 143 3.11 14.15 13.50
CA CYS A 143 2.83 15.09 14.58
C CYS A 143 2.19 16.40 14.09
N ARG A 144 1.99 16.55 12.77
CA ARG A 144 1.46 17.77 12.17
C ARG A 144 -0.07 17.78 12.20
N GLN A 145 -0.63 18.91 12.57
CA GLN A 145 -2.06 19.21 12.43
C GLN A 145 -2.29 20.02 11.16
N VAL A 146 -3.45 19.80 10.54
CA VAL A 146 -3.90 20.46 9.32
C VAL A 146 -5.27 21.05 9.58
N GLY A 147 -5.44 22.31 9.19
CA GLY A 147 -6.68 23.07 9.31
C GLY A 147 -6.76 24.11 8.22
N GLY A 148 -7.97 24.54 7.88
CA GLY A 148 -8.16 25.66 6.96
C GLY A 148 -9.47 25.63 6.19
N ILE A 149 -9.75 26.76 5.55
CA ILE A 149 -10.89 26.96 4.68
C ILE A 149 -10.37 27.15 3.26
N TYR A 150 -10.82 26.30 2.35
CA TYR A 150 -10.46 26.36 0.94
C TYR A 150 -11.68 26.76 0.13
N HIS A 151 -11.56 27.87 -0.59
CA HIS A 151 -12.66 28.45 -1.36
C HIS A 151 -12.63 27.98 -2.81
N GLU A 152 -13.81 27.77 -3.39
CA GLU A 152 -14.06 27.51 -4.82
C GLU A 152 -13.17 26.40 -5.41
N THR A 153 -12.99 25.32 -4.66
CA THR A 153 -12.09 24.21 -5.02
C THR A 153 -12.78 22.86 -4.85
N ASP A 154 -12.20 21.83 -5.44
CA ASP A 154 -12.60 20.44 -5.26
C ASP A 154 -11.71 19.68 -4.26
N GLY A 155 -12.18 18.51 -3.83
CA GLY A 155 -11.49 17.68 -2.85
C GLY A 155 -10.13 17.15 -3.33
N LEU A 156 -9.98 16.81 -4.61
CA LEU A 156 -8.70 16.32 -5.15
C LEU A 156 -7.65 17.44 -5.17
N SER A 157 -8.05 18.65 -5.54
CA SER A 157 -7.17 19.83 -5.50
C SER A 157 -6.73 20.15 -4.07
N VAL A 158 -7.60 20.03 -3.07
CA VAL A 158 -7.23 20.21 -1.66
C VAL A 158 -6.25 19.13 -1.19
N VAL A 159 -6.50 17.85 -1.48
CA VAL A 159 -5.55 16.76 -1.15
C VAL A 159 -4.19 17.04 -1.78
N ARG A 160 -4.15 17.44 -3.05
CA ARG A 160 -2.91 17.77 -3.75
C ARG A 160 -2.18 18.96 -3.12
N ALA A 161 -2.90 20.01 -2.73
CA ALA A 161 -2.31 21.17 -2.07
C ALA A 161 -1.68 20.79 -0.72
N LEU A 162 -2.38 19.98 0.09
CA LEU A 162 -1.88 19.48 1.37
C LEU A 162 -0.60 18.65 1.21
N LEU A 163 -0.54 17.79 0.20
CA LEU A 163 0.66 16.99 -0.08
C LEU A 163 1.78 17.84 -0.71
N ALA A 164 1.45 18.81 -1.56
CA ALA A 164 2.42 19.72 -2.15
C ALA A 164 3.15 20.56 -1.10
N ASP A 165 2.47 20.95 -0.02
CA ASP A 165 3.06 21.66 1.11
C ASP A 165 4.07 20.82 1.91
N THR A 166 4.08 19.50 1.72
CA THR A 166 5.13 18.64 2.30
C THR A 166 6.40 18.60 1.46
N LEU A 167 6.36 19.08 0.21
CA LEU A 167 7.51 19.06 -0.68
C LEU A 167 8.55 20.12 -0.25
N PRO A 168 9.85 19.85 -0.42
CA PRO A 168 10.89 20.83 -0.12
C PRO A 168 10.75 22.06 -1.03
N THR A 169 11.01 23.25 -0.47
CA THR A 169 11.09 24.48 -1.25
C THR A 169 12.40 24.54 -2.02
N GLY A 170 12.37 24.37 -3.34
CA GLY A 170 13.53 24.47 -4.24
C GLY A 170 13.82 23.18 -5.01
N ASP A 171 15.04 23.06 -5.56
CA ASP A 171 15.50 21.79 -6.15
C ASP A 171 15.66 20.75 -5.02
N ALA A 172 14.96 19.62 -5.13
CA ALA A 172 15.04 18.54 -4.15
C ALA A 172 16.40 17.82 -4.25
N PRO A 173 17.30 17.91 -3.24
CA PRO A 173 18.48 17.05 -3.17
C PRO A 173 18.13 15.56 -3.08
N GLU A 174 19.13 14.71 -3.34
CA GLU A 174 19.00 13.24 -3.31
C GLU A 174 18.45 12.76 -1.94
N GLY A 175 17.26 12.13 -1.95
CA GLY A 175 16.58 11.63 -0.74
C GLY A 175 15.42 12.50 -0.22
N GLN A 176 15.10 13.61 -0.87
CA GLN A 176 13.91 14.43 -0.52
C GLN A 176 12.69 14.11 -1.38
N LEU A 177 11.51 14.54 -0.90
CA LEU A 177 10.24 14.37 -1.59
C LEU A 177 10.29 14.98 -3.00
N VAL A 178 10.03 14.15 -4.01
CA VAL A 178 10.22 14.47 -5.44
C VAL A 178 8.94 15.00 -6.09
N GLY A 179 7.76 14.62 -5.58
CA GLY A 179 6.50 15.13 -6.11
C GLY A 179 5.28 14.29 -5.76
N VAL A 180 4.18 14.60 -6.45
CA VAL A 180 2.87 13.95 -6.30
C VAL A 180 2.46 13.33 -7.62
N GLU A 181 2.17 12.04 -7.62
CA GLU A 181 1.56 11.28 -8.72
C GLU A 181 0.12 10.96 -8.32
N TYR A 182 -0.84 11.27 -9.19
CA TYR A 182 -2.24 11.13 -8.89
C TYR A 182 -3.06 10.69 -10.09
N GLU A 183 -4.21 10.08 -9.81
CA GLU A 183 -5.21 9.71 -10.80
C GLU A 183 -6.25 10.80 -11.04
N GLU A 184 -6.78 10.87 -12.25
CA GLU A 184 -7.81 11.85 -12.57
C GLU A 184 -9.19 11.19 -12.57
N GLU A 185 -10.15 11.85 -11.92
CA GLU A 185 -11.57 11.55 -11.97
C GLU A 185 -12.32 12.88 -12.01
N GLU A 186 -13.50 12.92 -12.64
CA GLU A 186 -14.36 14.09 -12.65
C GLU A 186 -14.62 14.58 -11.21
N GLN A 187 -14.31 15.86 -10.98
CA GLN A 187 -14.42 16.49 -9.68
C GLN A 187 -15.60 17.45 -9.63
N GLN A 188 -16.14 17.63 -8.43
CA GLN A 188 -17.19 18.59 -8.17
C GLN A 188 -16.63 19.71 -7.29
N PRO A 189 -16.65 20.97 -7.75
CA PRO A 189 -16.18 22.08 -6.95
C PRO A 189 -17.17 22.39 -5.83
N TYR A 190 -16.64 22.73 -4.66
CA TYR A 190 -17.40 23.23 -3.52
C TYR A 190 -17.10 24.72 -3.33
N ARG A 191 -18.08 25.47 -2.83
CA ARG A 191 -17.86 26.87 -2.48
C ARG A 191 -16.81 26.98 -1.37
N ASP A 192 -16.97 26.17 -0.32
CA ASP A 192 -16.08 26.13 0.83
C ASP A 192 -15.82 24.68 1.24
N ILE A 193 -14.56 24.26 1.26
CA ILE A 193 -14.10 23.04 1.90
C ILE A 193 -13.48 23.44 3.24
N LEU A 194 -14.08 22.98 4.33
CA LEU A 194 -13.65 23.26 5.70
C LEU A 194 -12.92 22.03 6.24
N ILE A 195 -11.67 22.20 6.62
CA ILE A 195 -10.92 21.24 7.40
C ILE A 195 -10.82 21.80 8.83
N PRO A 196 -11.37 21.13 9.85
CA PRO A 196 -11.28 21.58 11.23
C PRO A 196 -9.82 21.78 11.67
N ASP A 197 -9.56 22.79 12.49
CA ASP A 197 -8.20 23.24 12.87
C ASP A 197 -7.38 22.25 13.71
N SER A 198 -7.91 21.06 13.99
CA SER A 198 -7.29 20.03 14.83
C SER A 198 -7.08 18.70 14.13
N GLU A 199 -7.36 18.59 12.83
CA GLU A 199 -7.22 17.29 12.17
C GLU A 199 -5.78 16.88 12.01
N SER A 200 -5.50 15.64 12.38
CA SER A 200 -4.19 15.04 12.16
C SER A 200 -3.93 14.93 10.67
N PHE A 201 -2.68 15.17 10.27
CA PHE A 201 -2.26 14.91 8.89
C PHE A 201 -2.57 13.47 8.46
N LEU A 202 -2.60 12.51 9.38
CA LEU A 202 -2.91 11.12 9.05
C LEU A 202 -4.41 10.89 8.72
N SER A 203 -5.31 11.60 9.41
CA SER A 203 -6.77 11.38 9.27
C SER A 203 -7.44 12.33 8.28
N VAL A 204 -6.77 13.42 7.89
CA VAL A 204 -7.35 14.45 7.01
C VAL A 204 -7.80 13.89 5.65
N PHE A 205 -7.09 12.90 5.11
CA PHE A 205 -7.44 12.29 3.82
C PHE A 205 -8.73 11.46 3.91
N ASP A 206 -8.88 10.69 4.98
CA ASP A 206 -10.12 9.96 5.27
C ASP A 206 -11.28 10.92 5.51
N TYR A 207 -11.04 12.04 6.21
CA TYR A 207 -12.03 13.09 6.40
C TYR A 207 -12.50 13.65 5.05
N LEU A 208 -11.57 14.02 4.16
CA LEU A 208 -11.89 14.56 2.84
C LEU A 208 -12.65 13.54 1.99
N GLN A 209 -12.24 12.27 1.99
CA GLN A 209 -12.93 11.21 1.25
C GLN A 209 -14.34 10.96 1.79
N ASN A 210 -14.53 10.93 3.11
CA ASN A 210 -15.82 10.64 3.72
C ASN A 210 -16.81 11.81 3.68
N ARG A 211 -16.31 13.05 3.69
CA ARG A 211 -17.14 14.26 3.73
C ARG A 211 -17.40 14.87 2.36
N TYR A 212 -16.37 14.97 1.53
CA TYR A 212 -16.42 15.69 0.24
C TYR A 212 -16.33 14.77 -0.98
N GLY A 213 -15.92 13.50 -0.79
CA GLY A 213 -15.84 12.49 -1.84
C GLY A 213 -14.80 12.84 -2.90
N VAL A 214 -13.56 12.39 -2.72
CA VAL A 214 -12.46 12.67 -3.66
C VAL A 214 -12.57 11.73 -4.86
N TYR A 215 -12.60 10.42 -4.62
CA TYR A 215 -12.76 9.40 -5.65
C TYR A 215 -13.95 8.49 -5.40
N SER A 216 -14.54 7.97 -6.47
CA SER A 216 -15.66 7.04 -6.37
C SER A 216 -15.27 5.59 -6.06
N GLN A 217 -14.01 5.21 -6.27
CA GLN A 217 -13.47 3.86 -6.00
C GLN A 217 -12.49 3.86 -4.83
N GLY A 218 -12.64 4.80 -3.89
CA GLY A 218 -11.79 4.97 -2.72
C GLY A 218 -10.57 5.85 -2.95
N LEU A 219 -10.03 6.35 -1.84
CA LEU A 219 -8.85 7.21 -1.82
C LEU A 219 -7.72 6.46 -1.11
N GLY A 220 -6.69 6.10 -1.86
CA GLY A 220 -5.40 5.69 -1.32
C GLY A 220 -4.42 6.86 -1.42
N VAL A 221 -3.82 7.22 -0.29
CA VAL A 221 -2.71 8.19 -0.23
C VAL A 221 -1.52 7.49 0.39
N PHE A 222 -0.41 7.42 -0.33
CA PHE A 222 0.75 6.67 0.14
C PHE A 222 2.07 7.33 -0.25
N LEU A 223 2.97 7.48 0.70
CA LEU A 223 4.34 7.91 0.47
C LEU A 223 5.21 6.69 0.14
N TYR A 224 5.71 6.63 -1.09
CA TYR A 224 6.62 5.57 -1.52
C TYR A 224 7.81 6.14 -2.26
N LYS A 225 9.03 5.79 -1.82
CA LYS A 225 10.29 6.23 -2.44
C LYS A 225 10.34 7.75 -2.68
N HIS A 226 10.02 8.51 -1.65
CA HIS A 226 9.98 9.98 -1.68
C HIS A 226 8.97 10.57 -2.68
N ARG A 227 7.94 9.84 -3.09
CA ARG A 227 6.86 10.36 -3.94
C ARG A 227 5.51 10.03 -3.30
N TRP A 228 4.62 11.00 -3.32
CA TRP A 228 3.23 10.80 -2.93
C TRP A 228 2.45 10.18 -4.08
N TYR A 229 1.71 9.14 -3.76
CA TYR A 229 0.79 8.47 -4.67
C TYR A 229 -0.64 8.71 -4.17
N ILE A 230 -1.48 9.28 -5.03
CA ILE A 230 -2.92 9.43 -4.80
C ILE A 230 -3.66 8.58 -5.83
N PHE A 231 -4.30 7.50 -5.41
CA PHE A 231 -4.86 6.52 -6.34
C PHE A 231 -6.19 5.94 -5.87
N GLN A 232 -6.88 5.28 -6.80
CA GLN A 232 -8.09 4.53 -6.53
C GLN A 232 -7.77 3.06 -6.23
N PRO A 233 -7.95 2.57 -4.99
CA PRO A 233 -7.62 1.19 -4.61
C PRO A 233 -8.64 0.16 -5.11
N TRP A 234 -9.89 0.55 -5.37
CA TRP A 234 -10.99 -0.38 -5.69
C TRP A 234 -11.45 -0.29 -7.15
N ASP A 235 -10.56 0.09 -8.07
CA ASP A 235 -10.87 0.14 -9.50
C ASP A 235 -10.33 -1.10 -10.25
N SER A 236 -11.22 -1.75 -11.01
CA SER A 236 -10.91 -2.89 -11.87
C SER A 236 -10.73 -2.53 -13.33
N LYS A 237 -11.29 -1.39 -13.76
CA LYS A 237 -11.21 -0.91 -15.15
C LYS A 237 -9.85 -0.28 -15.46
N LYS A 238 -9.14 0.12 -14.40
CA LYS A 238 -7.78 0.65 -14.38
C LYS A 238 -6.78 -0.12 -15.26
N PHE A 239 -6.90 -1.44 -15.37
CA PHE A 239 -5.95 -2.22 -16.18
C PHE A 239 -5.98 -1.86 -17.67
N SER A 240 -7.10 -1.36 -18.18
CA SER A 240 -7.21 -0.95 -19.58
C SER A 240 -6.52 0.39 -19.84
N SER A 241 -6.68 1.37 -18.94
CA SER A 241 -6.20 2.75 -19.09
C SER A 241 -4.82 3.03 -18.47
N ALA A 242 -4.39 2.26 -17.46
CA ALA A 242 -3.15 2.53 -16.74
C ALA A 242 -1.92 2.35 -17.63
N LYS A 243 -0.93 3.23 -17.42
CA LYS A 243 0.40 3.08 -18.04
C LYS A 243 1.18 1.93 -17.41
N ASN A 244 1.32 1.96 -16.09
CA ASN A 244 2.03 0.92 -15.32
C ASN A 244 1.09 -0.25 -15.02
N LYS A 245 1.44 -1.45 -15.47
CA LYS A 245 0.60 -2.64 -15.32
C LYS A 245 1.36 -3.77 -14.63
N LEU A 246 0.64 -4.52 -13.80
CA LEU A 246 1.14 -5.70 -13.12
C LEU A 246 0.35 -6.92 -13.59
N VAL A 247 1.04 -7.90 -14.15
CA VAL A 247 0.46 -9.18 -14.55
C VAL A 247 1.01 -10.26 -13.63
N ILE A 248 0.14 -10.90 -12.85
CA ILE A 248 0.50 -11.98 -11.94
C ILE A 248 0.01 -13.29 -12.53
N ILE A 249 0.93 -14.22 -12.73
CA ILE A 249 0.66 -15.58 -13.19
C ILE A 249 0.83 -16.50 -11.99
N ASN A 250 -0.28 -16.98 -11.43
CA ASN A 250 -0.28 -17.80 -10.23
C ASN A 250 -0.15 -19.29 -10.60
N LEU A 251 1.07 -19.81 -10.48
CA LEU A 251 1.35 -21.23 -10.66
C LEU A 251 1.10 -22.03 -9.38
N PRO A 252 0.83 -23.35 -9.48
CA PRO A 252 0.79 -24.23 -8.32
C PRO A 252 2.09 -24.16 -7.51
N LYS A 253 1.97 -24.30 -6.18
CA LYS A 253 3.06 -24.17 -5.21
C LYS A 253 4.27 -25.04 -5.57
N GLU A 254 4.03 -26.27 -6.01
CA GLU A 254 5.07 -27.25 -6.36
C GLU A 254 5.88 -26.81 -7.58
N LYS A 255 5.31 -26.01 -8.48
CA LYS A 255 5.99 -25.55 -9.68
C LYS A 255 6.70 -24.22 -9.48
N ALA A 256 6.11 -23.34 -8.67
CA ALA A 256 6.67 -22.02 -8.38
C ALA A 256 7.88 -22.08 -7.45
N ALA A 257 7.95 -23.05 -6.53
CA ALA A 257 9.00 -23.15 -5.52
C ALA A 257 10.42 -23.34 -6.11
N TYR A 258 10.54 -23.97 -7.29
CA TYR A 258 11.83 -24.27 -7.91
C TYR A 258 12.30 -23.19 -8.90
N LEU A 259 11.55 -22.09 -9.03
CA LEU A 259 11.89 -21.03 -10.00
C LEU A 259 12.87 -20.03 -9.38
N ASN A 260 14.06 -19.95 -9.97
CA ASN A 260 15.07 -18.97 -9.61
C ASN A 260 14.84 -17.58 -10.26
N LYS A 261 14.00 -17.52 -11.30
CA LYS A 261 13.66 -16.28 -12.02
C LYS A 261 12.15 -16.17 -12.15
N THR A 262 11.59 -15.14 -11.53
CA THR A 262 10.14 -14.98 -11.36
C THR A 262 9.63 -13.63 -11.85
N CYS A 263 10.50 -12.75 -12.36
CA CYS A 263 10.16 -11.41 -12.80
C CYS A 263 10.62 -11.15 -14.23
N HIS A 264 9.70 -10.72 -15.08
CA HIS A 264 9.94 -10.27 -16.44
C HIS A 264 9.38 -8.85 -16.61
N ILE A 265 10.18 -7.92 -17.11
CA ILE A 265 9.79 -6.52 -17.29
C ILE A 265 9.82 -6.22 -18.79
N ASP A 266 8.69 -5.78 -19.32
CA ASP A 266 8.54 -5.39 -20.73
C ASP A 266 7.88 -4.01 -20.81
N GLY A 267 8.70 -2.98 -21.05
CA GLY A 267 8.27 -1.59 -20.99
C GLY A 267 7.69 -1.21 -19.62
N ASP A 268 6.44 -0.77 -19.62
CA ASP A 268 5.68 -0.36 -18.42
C ASP A 268 4.88 -1.53 -17.79
N VAL A 269 5.06 -2.77 -18.29
CA VAL A 269 4.37 -3.97 -17.79
C VAL A 269 5.33 -4.88 -17.04
N ILE A 270 4.98 -5.19 -15.79
CA ILE A 270 5.71 -6.14 -14.95
C ILE A 270 4.95 -7.45 -14.92
N TYR A 271 5.60 -8.53 -15.33
CA TYR A 271 5.09 -9.89 -15.26
C TYR A 271 5.75 -10.61 -14.07
N LEU A 272 4.94 -11.04 -13.11
CA LEU A 272 5.36 -11.83 -11.97
C LEU A 272 4.83 -13.25 -12.07
N ILE A 273 5.73 -14.20 -11.84
CA ILE A 273 5.36 -15.59 -11.62
C ILE A 273 5.28 -15.80 -10.11
N CYS A 274 4.06 -15.90 -9.62
CA CYS A 274 3.77 -16.11 -8.21
C CYS A 274 3.35 -17.56 -7.98
N GLY A 275 3.46 -17.99 -6.74
CA GLY A 275 2.95 -19.27 -6.28
C GLY A 275 3.32 -19.51 -4.83
N GLY A 276 2.61 -20.44 -4.19
CA GLY A 276 2.68 -20.61 -2.74
C GLY A 276 1.29 -20.73 -2.15
N ASP A 277 1.16 -20.30 -0.90
CA ASP A 277 -0.11 -20.31 -0.19
C ASP A 277 -0.90 -19.05 -0.57
N VAL A 278 -1.94 -19.25 -1.38
CA VAL A 278 -2.86 -18.18 -1.78
C VAL A 278 -4.00 -18.14 -0.77
N HIS A 279 -4.19 -16.99 -0.15
CA HIS A 279 -5.26 -16.77 0.82
C HIS A 279 -6.27 -15.78 0.27
N THR A 280 -7.55 -16.13 0.31
CA THR A 280 -8.64 -15.23 -0.03
C THR A 280 -9.39 -14.87 1.24
N PHE A 281 -9.55 -13.57 1.48
CA PHE A 281 -10.37 -13.07 2.58
C PHE A 281 -11.79 -12.88 2.04
N GLU A 282 -12.71 -13.77 2.44
CA GLU A 282 -14.09 -13.79 1.95
C GLU A 282 -15.08 -13.59 3.09
N ASP A 283 -15.45 -12.33 3.36
CA ASP A 283 -16.52 -11.97 4.30
C ASP A 283 -17.79 -11.48 3.59
N LYS A 284 -17.96 -11.86 2.32
CA LYS A 284 -18.94 -11.26 1.40
C LYS A 284 -20.38 -11.42 1.84
N ASP A 285 -20.76 -12.61 2.31
CA ASP A 285 -22.13 -12.87 2.74
C ASP A 285 -22.50 -12.03 3.97
N SER A 286 -21.57 -11.95 4.93
CA SER A 286 -21.75 -11.10 6.12
C SER A 286 -21.83 -9.63 5.74
N LEU A 287 -20.95 -9.15 4.86
CA LEU A 287 -20.93 -7.76 4.41
C LEU A 287 -22.19 -7.41 3.59
N ALA A 288 -22.61 -8.27 2.65
CA ALA A 288 -23.79 -8.05 1.83
C ALA A 288 -25.09 -8.02 2.68
N LEU A 289 -25.21 -8.90 3.68
CA LEU A 289 -26.38 -8.94 4.55
C LEU A 289 -26.39 -7.79 5.56
N ASN A 290 -25.24 -7.44 6.16
CA ASN A 290 -25.16 -6.42 7.21
C ASN A 290 -25.04 -4.99 6.69
N GLN A 291 -24.23 -4.75 5.64
CA GLN A 291 -23.95 -3.41 5.12
C GLN A 291 -24.81 -3.06 3.89
N GLY A 292 -25.41 -4.07 3.26
CA GLY A 292 -26.19 -3.90 2.06
C GLY A 292 -25.41 -4.14 0.78
N THR A 293 -26.13 -4.50 -0.28
CA THR A 293 -25.62 -4.73 -1.63
C THR A 293 -25.66 -3.49 -2.50
N GLY A 294 -26.32 -2.41 -2.05
CA GLY A 294 -26.35 -1.10 -2.69
C GLY A 294 -26.49 0.03 -1.67
N TYR A 295 -26.68 1.26 -2.13
CA TYR A 295 -26.93 2.42 -1.25
C TYR A 295 -28.05 3.29 -1.84
N ARG A 296 -28.68 4.07 -0.95
CA ARG A 296 -29.60 5.14 -1.34
C ARG A 296 -29.19 6.42 -0.64
N VAL A 297 -28.98 7.48 -1.40
CA VAL A 297 -28.65 8.81 -0.87
C VAL A 297 -29.53 9.84 -1.56
N GLY A 298 -30.18 10.70 -0.77
CA GLY A 298 -30.90 11.84 -1.31
C GLY A 298 -29.94 12.91 -1.80
N SER A 299 -30.20 13.49 -2.96
CA SER A 299 -29.39 14.59 -3.49
C SER A 299 -29.80 15.91 -2.84
N ILE A 300 -28.87 16.57 -2.13
CA ILE A 300 -29.12 17.94 -1.59
C ILE A 300 -29.37 18.93 -2.74
N ARG A 301 -28.71 18.73 -3.89
CA ARG A 301 -28.90 19.59 -5.07
C ARG A 301 -30.31 19.48 -5.65
N ALA A 302 -30.91 18.30 -5.55
CA ALA A 302 -32.29 18.07 -5.97
C ALA A 302 -33.28 18.77 -5.02
N LEU A 303 -32.96 18.83 -3.72
CA LEU A 303 -33.73 19.58 -2.71
C LEU A 303 -33.59 21.10 -2.88
N ASP A 304 -32.40 21.60 -3.20
CA ASP A 304 -32.10 23.04 -3.34
C ASP A 304 -32.44 23.58 -4.76
N GLY A 305 -33.13 22.79 -5.59
CA GLY A 305 -33.53 23.20 -6.95
C GLY A 305 -32.38 23.33 -7.96
N ARG A 306 -31.13 23.09 -7.55
CA ARG A 306 -29.92 23.12 -8.41
C ARG A 306 -29.81 21.94 -9.37
N ALA A 307 -30.69 20.94 -9.25
CA ALA A 307 -30.82 19.84 -10.20
C ALA A 307 -31.74 20.15 -11.39
N SER A 308 -32.37 21.33 -11.43
CA SER A 308 -33.29 21.70 -12.51
C SER A 308 -32.54 22.23 -13.74
N SER A 309 -32.77 21.63 -14.91
CA SER A 309 -32.35 22.20 -16.18
C SER A 309 -33.20 23.43 -16.48
N PHE A 310 -32.57 24.61 -16.57
CA PHE A 310 -33.27 25.84 -16.92
C PHE A 310 -33.61 25.86 -18.42
N SER A 311 -34.88 25.64 -18.74
CA SER A 311 -35.51 26.20 -19.94
C SER A 311 -36.52 27.27 -19.49
N SER A 312 -36.41 28.47 -20.06
CA SER A 312 -37.25 29.62 -19.71
C SER A 312 -38.74 29.31 -19.99
N GLY A 313 -39.54 29.15 -18.93
CA GLY A 313 -41.01 29.10 -19.02
C GLY A 313 -41.69 27.92 -18.30
N ASP A 314 -40.94 26.91 -17.85
CA ASP A 314 -41.54 25.71 -17.23
C ASP A 314 -41.37 25.66 -15.71
N VAL A 315 -42.37 25.10 -15.03
CA VAL A 315 -42.35 24.80 -13.59
C VAL A 315 -41.31 23.71 -13.35
N SER A 316 -40.27 24.02 -12.58
CA SER A 316 -39.22 23.08 -12.16
C SER A 316 -39.84 21.87 -11.43
N ALA A 317 -39.94 20.74 -12.12
CA ALA A 317 -40.29 19.47 -11.52
C ALA A 317 -39.03 18.61 -11.37
N THR A 318 -38.51 18.50 -10.14
CA THR A 318 -37.48 17.52 -9.79
C THR A 318 -38.08 16.12 -9.93
N THR A 319 -37.66 15.33 -10.91
CA THR A 319 -38.15 13.95 -11.07
C THR A 319 -37.54 13.05 -9.99
N SER A 320 -38.27 12.02 -9.55
CA SER A 320 -37.82 11.12 -8.46
C SER A 320 -36.44 10.49 -8.70
N ASP A 321 -36.05 10.25 -9.97
CA ASP A 321 -34.73 9.72 -10.35
C ASP A 321 -33.58 10.71 -10.12
N THR A 322 -33.86 12.02 -10.14
CA THR A 322 -32.85 13.05 -9.81
C THR A 322 -32.70 13.27 -8.31
N PHE A 323 -33.67 12.80 -7.52
CA PHE A 323 -33.75 13.04 -6.08
C PHE A 323 -33.02 11.99 -5.25
N VAL A 324 -32.96 10.73 -5.72
CA VAL A 324 -32.29 9.64 -5.03
C VAL A 324 -31.22 9.06 -5.94
N SER A 325 -29.95 9.27 -5.60
CA SER A 325 -28.86 8.49 -6.17
C SER A 325 -28.94 7.09 -5.57
N ALA A 326 -29.33 6.13 -6.39
CA ALA A 326 -29.27 4.71 -6.08
C ALA A 326 -28.28 4.05 -7.04
N ALA A 327 -27.25 3.39 -6.51
CA ALA A 327 -26.49 2.43 -7.30
C ALA A 327 -27.22 1.09 -7.25
N ASP A 328 -27.44 0.50 -8.42
CA ASP A 328 -27.96 -0.87 -8.50
C ASP A 328 -27.03 -1.82 -7.74
N PRO A 329 -27.60 -2.67 -6.88
CA PRO A 329 -26.84 -3.50 -5.98
C PRO A 329 -25.99 -4.51 -6.74
N THR A 330 -24.81 -4.84 -6.19
CA THR A 330 -24.10 -6.05 -6.61
C THR A 330 -25.07 -7.23 -6.55
N GLN A 331 -25.19 -7.97 -7.64
CA GLN A 331 -26.12 -9.08 -7.75
C GLN A 331 -25.71 -10.16 -6.74
N TYR A 332 -26.33 -10.13 -5.56
CA TYR A 332 -26.12 -11.14 -4.54
C TYR A 332 -26.68 -12.46 -5.07
N PRO A 333 -25.93 -13.59 -4.99
CA PRO A 333 -26.42 -14.87 -5.50
C PRO A 333 -27.77 -15.29 -4.92
N GLY A 334 -28.09 -14.87 -3.69
CA GLY A 334 -29.39 -15.11 -3.05
C GLY A 334 -30.53 -14.18 -3.51
N GLY A 335 -30.29 -13.25 -4.44
CA GLY A 335 -31.31 -12.34 -5.00
C GLY A 335 -31.81 -11.25 -4.04
N VAL A 336 -31.29 -11.19 -2.82
CA VAL A 336 -31.66 -10.17 -1.83
C VAL A 336 -30.98 -8.84 -2.17
N VAL A 337 -31.80 -7.81 -2.34
CA VAL A 337 -31.35 -6.42 -2.47
C VAL A 337 -31.51 -5.74 -1.12
N ASN A 338 -30.39 -5.38 -0.50
CA ASN A 338 -30.38 -4.56 0.70
C ASN A 338 -29.68 -3.25 0.35
N ALA A 339 -30.45 -2.18 0.14
CA ALA A 339 -29.93 -0.86 -0.22
C ALA A 339 -30.36 0.16 0.86
N PRO A 340 -29.70 0.16 2.03
CA PRO A 340 -30.06 1.06 3.12
C PRO A 340 -29.79 2.51 2.75
N ILE A 341 -30.56 3.41 3.35
CA ILE A 341 -30.22 4.83 3.41
C ILE A 341 -29.12 4.98 4.46
N ASP A 342 -28.05 5.72 4.14
CA ASP A 342 -26.99 5.97 5.12
C ASP A 342 -27.56 6.73 6.33
N PRO A 343 -27.54 6.14 7.54
CA PRO A 343 -28.15 6.74 8.72
C PRO A 343 -27.46 8.04 9.17
N ASN A 344 -26.23 8.27 8.74
CA ASN A 344 -25.47 9.47 9.08
C ASN A 344 -25.52 10.53 7.96
N GLN A 345 -25.86 10.14 6.73
CA GLN A 345 -25.89 11.01 5.56
C GLN A 345 -27.12 10.73 4.68
N HIS A 346 -28.30 11.10 5.19
CA HIS A 346 -29.58 10.94 4.48
C HIS A 346 -29.61 11.73 3.17
N PHE A 347 -28.97 12.90 3.17
CA PHE A 347 -28.78 13.74 2.01
C PHE A 347 -27.30 14.12 1.88
N SER A 348 -26.78 14.06 0.65
CA SER A 348 -25.41 14.46 0.33
C SER A 348 -25.35 15.21 -0.99
N ASP A 349 -24.32 16.04 -1.16
CA ASP A 349 -24.00 16.69 -2.43
C ASP A 349 -23.28 15.76 -3.41
N THR A 350 -22.67 14.69 -2.90
CA THR A 350 -21.96 13.66 -3.67
C THR A 350 -22.23 12.27 -3.11
N ASP A 351 -22.25 11.28 -3.99
CA ASP A 351 -22.39 9.86 -3.65
C ASP A 351 -21.06 9.09 -3.70
N LYS A 352 -19.95 9.76 -4.00
CA LYS A 352 -18.60 9.16 -4.07
C LYS A 352 -18.19 8.40 -2.79
N PRO A 353 -18.45 8.90 -1.56
CA PRO A 353 -18.11 8.17 -0.34
C PRO A 353 -18.83 6.81 -0.24
N GLN A 354 -20.12 6.78 -0.60
CA GLN A 354 -20.94 5.56 -0.58
C GLN A 354 -20.53 4.61 -1.70
N ARG A 355 -20.27 5.12 -2.90
CA ARG A 355 -19.72 4.33 -4.02
C ARG A 355 -18.39 3.68 -3.66
N SER A 356 -17.52 4.41 -2.98
CA SER A 356 -16.22 3.91 -2.52
C SER A 356 -16.35 2.72 -1.57
N LYS A 357 -17.26 2.81 -0.59
CA LYS A 357 -17.52 1.70 0.36
C LYS A 357 -18.08 0.47 -0.36
N LEU A 358 -19.02 0.68 -1.28
CA LEU A 358 -19.60 -0.40 -2.08
C LEU A 358 -18.56 -1.04 -3.00
N ALA A 359 -17.69 -0.23 -3.61
CA ALA A 359 -16.59 -0.69 -4.44
C ALA A 359 -15.64 -1.61 -3.67
N ALA A 360 -15.24 -1.21 -2.46
CA ALA A 360 -14.40 -2.04 -1.60
C ALA A 360 -15.02 -3.44 -1.38
N ALA A 361 -16.33 -3.48 -1.06
CA ALA A 361 -17.07 -4.72 -0.83
C ALA A 361 -17.32 -5.56 -2.09
N LYS A 362 -17.26 -4.97 -3.29
CA LYS A 362 -17.50 -5.69 -4.56
C LYS A 362 -16.37 -6.67 -4.91
N GLY A 363 -15.16 -6.42 -4.47
CA GLY A 363 -14.01 -7.28 -4.76
C GLY A 363 -13.71 -8.32 -3.69
N THR A 364 -12.60 -9.01 -3.88
CA THR A 364 -12.02 -9.95 -2.92
C THR A 364 -10.57 -9.59 -2.68
N LEU A 365 -10.14 -9.56 -1.42
CA LEU A 365 -8.72 -9.46 -1.11
C LEU A 365 -8.08 -10.85 -1.25
N THR A 366 -7.06 -10.93 -2.09
CA THR A 366 -6.31 -12.16 -2.37
C THR A 366 -4.83 -11.92 -2.12
N ALA A 367 -4.25 -12.67 -1.19
CA ALA A 367 -2.82 -12.67 -0.92
C ALA A 367 -2.13 -13.76 -1.73
N THR A 368 -1.02 -13.43 -2.40
CA THR A 368 -0.19 -14.36 -3.17
C THR A 368 1.29 -14.15 -2.87
N THR A 369 2.09 -15.21 -2.98
CA THR A 369 3.51 -15.17 -2.66
C THR A 369 4.36 -15.05 -3.92
N TRP A 370 5.27 -14.08 -3.92
CA TRP A 370 6.29 -13.87 -4.93
C TRP A 370 7.67 -14.25 -4.36
N ASN A 371 8.22 -15.36 -4.84
CA ASN A 371 9.55 -15.84 -4.45
C ASN A 371 10.65 -15.14 -5.25
N ALA A 372 11.84 -15.01 -4.65
CA ALA A 372 12.97 -14.27 -5.21
C ALA A 372 12.59 -12.81 -5.58
N SER A 373 11.82 -12.18 -4.69
CA SER A 373 11.28 -10.85 -4.89
C SER A 373 12.32 -9.73 -4.74
N THR A 374 11.97 -8.52 -5.17
CA THR A 374 12.81 -7.33 -4.95
C THR A 374 11.96 -6.16 -4.57
N TYR A 375 12.30 -5.56 -3.43
CA TYR A 375 11.66 -4.35 -2.95
C TYR A 375 11.88 -3.19 -3.91
N GLY A 376 10.83 -2.39 -4.14
CA GLY A 376 10.93 -1.16 -4.91
C GLY A 376 10.57 -1.27 -6.39
N LEU A 377 10.21 -2.47 -6.88
CA LEU A 377 9.74 -2.66 -8.24
C LEU A 377 8.25 -2.33 -8.38
N LEU A 378 7.46 -2.78 -7.40
CA LEU A 378 6.03 -2.53 -7.34
C LEU A 378 5.75 -1.11 -6.82
N ARG A 379 4.61 -0.54 -7.22
CA ARG A 379 4.19 0.81 -6.84
C ARG A 379 2.78 0.78 -6.24
N PRO A 380 2.46 1.72 -5.34
CA PRO A 380 1.10 1.88 -4.84
C PRO A 380 0.10 2.03 -5.98
N GLY A 381 -1.04 1.34 -5.90
CA GLY A 381 -2.13 1.52 -6.85
C GLY A 381 -1.90 0.95 -8.25
N MET A 382 -0.87 0.14 -8.48
CA MET A 382 -0.66 -0.52 -9.78
C MET A 382 -1.88 -1.34 -10.20
N ALA A 383 -2.27 -1.22 -11.48
CA ALA A 383 -3.36 -2.00 -12.04
C ALA A 383 -2.92 -3.45 -12.26
N VAL A 384 -3.75 -4.40 -11.80
CA VAL A 384 -3.41 -5.82 -11.73
C VAL A 384 -4.26 -6.65 -12.68
N LYS A 385 -3.61 -7.58 -13.39
CA LYS A 385 -4.23 -8.71 -14.07
C LYS A 385 -3.73 -10.00 -13.42
N TYR A 386 -4.63 -10.72 -12.77
CA TYR A 386 -4.33 -11.96 -12.05
C TYR A 386 -4.82 -13.17 -12.85
N ILE A 387 -3.89 -14.02 -13.27
CA ILE A 387 -4.15 -15.20 -14.09
C ILE A 387 -3.95 -16.45 -13.24
N TYR A 388 -4.97 -17.31 -13.19
CA TYR A 388 -4.94 -18.57 -12.45
C TYR A 388 -5.65 -19.68 -13.22
N ALA A 389 -5.39 -20.94 -12.85
CA ALA A 389 -6.06 -22.10 -13.41
C ALA A 389 -6.80 -22.88 -12.33
N ASN A 390 -7.92 -23.48 -12.71
CA ASN A 390 -8.61 -24.47 -11.92
C ASN A 390 -8.97 -25.68 -12.82
N ASN A 391 -9.78 -26.61 -12.31
CA ASN A 391 -10.20 -27.80 -13.07
C ASN A 391 -11.02 -27.48 -14.34
N TYR A 392 -11.66 -26.32 -14.39
CA TYR A 392 -12.55 -25.91 -15.48
C TYR A 392 -11.84 -25.11 -16.57
N GLY A 393 -10.78 -24.35 -16.23
CA GLY A 393 -10.13 -23.49 -17.20
C GLY A 393 -9.04 -22.59 -16.64
N VAL A 394 -8.54 -21.70 -17.50
CA VAL A 394 -7.66 -20.59 -17.13
C VAL A 394 -8.51 -19.32 -17.07
N TYR A 395 -8.47 -18.66 -15.93
CA TYR A 395 -9.26 -17.48 -15.63
C TYR A 395 -8.37 -16.28 -15.36
N THR A 396 -8.89 -15.12 -15.69
CA THR A 396 -8.29 -13.82 -15.42
C THR A 396 -9.23 -13.00 -14.56
N ARG A 397 -8.67 -12.35 -13.54
CA ARG A 397 -9.33 -11.30 -12.75
C ARG A 397 -8.54 -10.01 -12.86
N TYR A 398 -9.24 -8.88 -12.78
CA TYR A 398 -8.63 -7.55 -12.77
C TYR A 398 -8.80 -6.89 -11.41
N GLY A 399 -7.96 -5.91 -11.12
CA GLY A 399 -8.03 -5.16 -9.87
C GLY A 399 -6.80 -4.30 -9.65
N THR A 400 -6.44 -4.11 -8.38
CA THR A 400 -5.37 -3.18 -7.97
C THR A 400 -4.50 -3.80 -6.88
N LEU A 401 -3.21 -3.43 -6.87
CA LEU A 401 -2.27 -3.82 -5.82
C LEU A 401 -2.53 -2.97 -4.56
N VAL A 402 -2.89 -3.64 -3.47
CA VAL A 402 -3.33 -3.00 -2.22
C VAL A 402 -2.23 -3.02 -1.17
N ALA A 403 -1.46 -4.11 -1.08
CA ALA A 403 -0.36 -4.19 -0.12
C ALA A 403 0.78 -5.06 -0.64
N GLU A 404 1.97 -4.78 -0.14
CA GLU A 404 3.19 -5.57 -0.33
C GLU A 404 3.89 -5.71 1.03
N VAL A 405 4.14 -6.96 1.44
CA VAL A 405 5.02 -7.28 2.56
C VAL A 405 6.25 -7.97 1.99
N PHE A 406 7.34 -7.24 1.86
CA PHE A 406 8.63 -7.76 1.43
C PHE A 406 9.43 -8.23 2.64
N GLN A 407 10.01 -9.42 2.56
CA GLN A 407 10.91 -9.99 3.56
C GLN A 407 12.21 -10.42 2.89
N GLY A 408 13.33 -9.94 3.42
CA GLY A 408 14.66 -10.46 3.15
C GLY A 408 15.25 -11.02 4.44
N ALA A 409 15.68 -12.28 4.45
CA ALA A 409 16.38 -12.88 5.58
C ALA A 409 17.63 -13.65 5.14
N ILE A 410 18.66 -13.76 6.00
CA ILE A 410 19.83 -14.58 5.70
C ILE A 410 19.39 -16.04 5.53
N ASP A 411 19.90 -16.69 4.47
CA ASP A 411 19.74 -18.13 4.27
C ASP A 411 20.54 -18.90 5.35
N GLY A 412 19.87 -19.77 6.11
CA GLY A 412 20.30 -20.32 7.42
C GLY A 412 21.59 -21.15 7.47
N GLY A 413 22.43 -21.12 6.43
CA GLY A 413 23.66 -21.89 6.32
C GLY A 413 24.89 -21.34 7.06
N SER A 414 24.89 -20.07 7.50
CA SER A 414 25.90 -19.44 8.40
C SER A 414 25.76 -17.91 8.33
N ALA A 415 26.08 -17.20 9.43
CA ALA A 415 26.20 -15.72 9.44
C ALA A 415 27.20 -15.17 8.40
N ALA A 416 28.05 -16.04 7.82
CA ALA A 416 28.99 -15.72 6.75
C ALA A 416 28.33 -15.59 5.36
N SER A 417 27.10 -16.07 5.16
CA SER A 417 26.43 -15.94 3.86
C SER A 417 26.09 -14.47 3.57
N PRO A 418 26.49 -13.92 2.40
CA PRO A 418 26.07 -12.58 1.99
C PRO A 418 24.67 -12.58 1.34
N ARG A 419 24.07 -13.76 1.10
CA ARG A 419 22.82 -13.88 0.35
C ARG A 419 21.60 -13.83 1.27
N PHE A 420 20.69 -12.93 0.93
CA PHE A 420 19.34 -12.90 1.49
C PHE A 420 18.43 -13.76 0.62
N ASN A 421 17.67 -14.65 1.25
CA ASN A 421 16.48 -15.20 0.65
C ASN A 421 15.37 -14.13 0.73
N THR A 422 14.69 -13.88 -0.38
CA THR A 422 13.74 -12.78 -0.52
C THR A 422 12.38 -13.28 -0.96
N ILE A 423 11.34 -12.89 -0.25
CA ILE A 423 9.96 -13.30 -0.48
C ILE A 423 9.09 -12.06 -0.29
N SER A 424 8.10 -11.87 -1.17
CA SER A 424 7.09 -10.83 -1.01
C SER A 424 5.70 -11.44 -0.98
N GLN A 425 4.90 -11.06 0.01
CA GLN A 425 3.47 -11.34 0.01
C GLN A 425 2.73 -10.14 -0.57
N LEU A 426 2.01 -10.36 -1.66
CA LEU A 426 1.25 -9.33 -2.37
C LEU A 426 -0.22 -9.50 -2.04
N THR A 427 -0.85 -8.47 -1.50
CA THR A 427 -2.30 -8.42 -1.31
C THR A 427 -2.92 -7.61 -2.44
N LEU A 428 -3.84 -8.25 -3.15
CA LEU A 428 -4.52 -7.72 -4.32
C LEU A 428 -6.00 -7.58 -4.00
N TRP A 429 -6.62 -6.48 -4.39
CA TRP A 429 -8.07 -6.43 -4.52
C TRP A 429 -8.43 -6.83 -5.94
N LEU A 430 -9.24 -7.87 -6.09
CA LEU A 430 -9.64 -8.44 -7.37
C LEU A 430 -11.15 -8.45 -7.51
N THR A 431 -11.66 -8.16 -8.70
CA THR A 431 -13.08 -8.31 -8.98
C THR A 431 -13.51 -9.75 -9.04
N ASN A 432 -14.79 -9.98 -8.73
CA ASN A 432 -15.42 -11.30 -8.82
C ASN A 432 -15.68 -11.75 -10.26
N GLU A 433 -15.65 -10.82 -11.22
CA GLU A 433 -15.82 -11.13 -12.64
C GLU A 433 -14.64 -11.97 -13.14
N ASN A 434 -14.95 -13.21 -13.53
CA ASN A 434 -13.99 -14.13 -14.11
C ASN A 434 -14.02 -14.02 -15.62
N PHE A 435 -12.91 -13.60 -16.23
CA PHE A 435 -12.75 -13.59 -17.67
C PHE A 435 -12.04 -14.87 -18.10
N THR A 436 -12.64 -15.66 -18.98
CA THR A 436 -11.97 -16.80 -19.59
C THR A 436 -10.87 -16.29 -20.53
N SER A 437 -9.62 -16.70 -20.29
CA SER A 437 -8.53 -16.36 -21.20
C SER A 437 -8.68 -17.23 -22.45
N THR A 438 -9.26 -16.68 -23.53
CA THR A 438 -9.46 -17.40 -24.78
C THR A 438 -8.24 -17.44 -25.69
N THR A 439 -7.17 -16.70 -25.40
CA THR A 439 -5.91 -16.71 -26.16
C THR A 439 -4.81 -17.48 -25.45
#